data_AF-A0A7W8E5S5-F1
#
_entry.id   AF-A0A7W8E5S5-F1
#
_cell.length_a   1.000
_cell.length_b   1.000
_cell.length_c   1.000
_cell.angle_alpha   90.00
_cell.angle_beta   90.00
_cell.angle_gamma   90.00
#
_symmetry.space_group_name_H-M   'P 1'
#
loop_
_entity.id
_entity.type
_entity.pdbx_description
1 polymer ?
#
loop_
_entity_poly.entity_id
_entity_poly.type
_entity_poly.pdbx_seq_one_letter_code
_entity_poly.pdbx_strand_id
1 'polypeptide(L)'
;MAHLPASITIEKFPTTELSELREELLQAGLDSRQSAELISSFLTIRGYGVSLDEASKAVTGHEVLFGPLQRMQETLERVAVLM
;
A
#
# COMPACT_ATOMS: atom_id res chain seq x y z
N MET A 1 12.63 34.44 -1.09
CA MET A 1 12.07 33.30 -0.33
C MET A 1 11.54 32.33 -1.37
N ALA A 2 12.30 31.29 -1.70
CA ALA A 2 11.96 30.35 -2.77
C ALA A 2 10.98 29.31 -2.22
N HIS A 3 9.79 29.26 -2.82
CA HIS A 3 8.79 28.22 -2.58
C HIS A 3 9.35 26.91 -3.15
N LEU A 4 9.73 25.98 -2.28
CA LEU A 4 10.03 24.61 -2.69
C LEU A 4 8.76 24.01 -3.32
N PRO A 5 8.81 23.39 -4.50
CA PRO A 5 7.79 22.43 -4.86
C PRO A 5 7.97 21.28 -3.88
N ALA A 6 6.98 21.06 -3.00
CA ALA A 6 6.91 19.86 -2.20
C ALA A 6 6.88 18.69 -3.18
N SER A 7 8.03 18.05 -3.40
CA SER A 7 8.08 16.69 -3.90
C SER A 7 7.11 15.94 -3.01
N ILE A 8 5.97 15.56 -3.58
CA ILE A 8 4.93 14.90 -2.84
C ILE A 8 5.45 13.48 -2.60
N THR A 9 6.32 13.40 -1.60
CA THR A 9 7.13 12.24 -1.29
C THR A 9 6.20 11.42 -0.44
N ILE A 10 5.67 10.33 -1.00
CA ILE A 10 4.88 9.39 -0.23
C ILE A 10 5.76 8.98 0.95
N GLU A 11 5.28 9.24 2.16
CA GLU A 11 6.02 8.85 3.35
C GLU A 11 6.18 7.35 3.33
N LYS A 12 7.42 6.89 3.48
CA LYS A 12 7.71 5.46 3.51
C LYS A 12 6.98 4.82 4.68
N PHE A 13 6.24 3.76 4.39
CA PHE A 13 5.57 2.98 5.41
C PHE A 13 6.61 2.32 6.33
N PRO A 14 6.43 2.40 7.66
CA PRO A 14 7.34 1.75 8.59
C PRO A 14 7.28 0.23 8.42
N THR A 15 8.45 -0.41 8.50
CA THR A 15 8.61 -1.85 8.25
C THR A 15 7.75 -2.71 9.18
N THR A 16 7.51 -2.26 10.41
CA THR A 16 6.62 -2.92 11.38
C THR A 16 5.19 -3.00 10.84
N GLU A 17 4.64 -1.89 10.39
CA GLU A 17 3.26 -1.85 9.88
C GLU A 17 3.11 -2.59 8.54
N LEU A 18 4.15 -2.60 7.70
CA LEU A 18 4.19 -3.45 6.52
C LEU A 18 4.17 -4.94 6.86
N SER A 19 4.88 -5.33 7.92
CA SER A 19 4.91 -6.71 8.40
C SER A 19 3.56 -7.12 8.96
N GLU A 20 2.95 -6.27 9.79
CA GLU A 20 1.61 -6.48 10.34
C GLU A 20 0.55 -6.59 9.24
N LEU A 21 0.57 -5.67 8.26
CA LEU A 21 -0.36 -5.70 7.12
C LEU A 21 -0.20 -7.00 6.31
N ARG A 22 1.04 -7.44 6.07
CA ARG A 22 1.32 -8.69 5.36
C ARG A 22 0.80 -9.89 6.14
N GLU A 23 1.04 -9.92 7.45
CA GLU A 23 0.57 -11.00 8.32
C GLU A 23 -0.95 -11.05 8.36
N GLU A 24 -1.65 -9.92 8.47
CA GLU A 24 -3.10 -9.86 8.36
C GLU A 24 -3.59 -10.41 7.03
N LEU A 25 -3.00 -9.97 5.91
CA LEU A 25 -3.39 -10.44 4.59
C LEU A 25 -3.19 -11.96 4.41
N LEU A 26 -2.11 -12.52 4.98
CA LEU A 26 -1.82 -13.96 4.96
C LEU A 26 -2.72 -14.76 5.92
N GLN A 27 -2.95 -14.25 7.13
CA GLN A 27 -3.74 -14.92 8.16
C GLN A 27 -5.24 -14.90 7.86
N ALA A 28 -5.74 -13.78 7.33
CA ALA A 28 -7.16 -13.61 7.05
C ALA A 28 -7.61 -14.36 5.79
N GLY A 29 -6.68 -14.87 4.96
CA GLY A 29 -7.01 -15.67 3.78
C GLY A 29 -7.89 -14.92 2.77
N LEU A 30 -7.65 -13.62 2.64
CA LEU A 30 -8.53 -12.69 1.93
C LEU A 30 -8.45 -12.86 0.42
N ASP A 31 -9.62 -12.83 -0.24
CA ASP A 31 -9.69 -12.75 -1.69
C ASP A 31 -9.09 -11.43 -2.19
N SER A 32 -8.78 -11.39 -3.50
CA SER A 32 -8.13 -10.23 -4.13
C SER A 32 -8.86 -8.90 -3.90
N ARG A 33 -10.19 -8.94 -3.83
CA ARG A 33 -11.03 -7.77 -3.52
C ARG A 33 -10.87 -7.31 -2.07
N GLN A 34 -10.97 -8.24 -1.11
CA GLN A 34 -10.89 -7.90 0.31
C GLN A 34 -9.49 -7.41 0.69
N SER A 35 -8.46 -8.03 0.13
CA SER A 35 -7.08 -7.59 0.26
C SER A 35 -6.87 -6.18 -0.28
N ALA A 36 -7.49 -5.83 -1.42
CA ALA A 36 -7.42 -4.47 -1.97
C ALA A 36 -8.13 -3.44 -1.08
N GLU A 37 -9.26 -3.80 -0.45
CA GLU A 37 -9.94 -2.94 0.51
C GLU A 37 -9.13 -2.73 1.79
N LEU A 38 -8.44 -3.77 2.27
CA LEU A 38 -7.60 -3.68 3.46
C LEU A 38 -6.38 -2.78 3.22
N ILE A 39 -5.73 -2.92 2.06
CA ILE A 39 -4.68 -1.99 1.59
C ILE A 39 -5.25 -0.57 1.45
N SER A 40 -6.45 -0.43 0.90
CA SER A 40 -7.12 0.86 0.74
C SER A 40 -7.36 1.55 2.07
N SER A 41 -7.87 0.80 3.06
CA SER A 41 -8.09 1.28 4.42
C SER A 41 -6.78 1.71 5.07
N PHE A 42 -5.73 0.89 4.98
CA PHE A 42 -4.40 1.19 5.53
C PHE A 42 -3.81 2.50 5.00
N LEU A 43 -3.98 2.76 3.70
CA LEU A 43 -3.53 3.99 3.04
C LEU A 43 -4.41 5.19 3.40
N THR A 44 -5.73 4.99 3.43
CA THR A 44 -6.71 6.02 3.80
C THR A 44 -6.50 6.52 5.23
N ILE A 45 -6.18 5.62 6.18
CA ILE A 45 -5.89 5.98 7.58
C ILE A 45 -4.68 6.93 7.68
N ARG A 46 -3.76 6.88 6.73
CA ARG A 46 -2.60 7.79 6.64
C ARG A 46 -2.85 9.06 5.84
N GLY A 47 -4.04 9.23 5.28
CA GLY A 47 -4.38 10.36 4.42
C GLY A 47 -3.96 10.17 2.96
N TYR A 48 -3.62 8.95 2.53
CA TYR A 48 -3.40 8.64 1.13
C TYR A 48 -4.69 8.13 0.49
N GLY A 49 -4.97 8.60 -0.73
CA GLY A 49 -5.95 7.96 -1.60
C GLY A 49 -5.40 6.67 -2.20
N VAL A 50 -6.30 5.83 -2.70
CA VAL A 50 -5.94 4.57 -3.34
C VAL A 50 -6.50 4.48 -4.73
N SER A 51 -5.64 4.15 -5.69
CA SER A 51 -6.06 3.77 -7.03
C SER A 51 -6.54 2.32 -7.05
N LEU A 52 -7.86 2.11 -7.16
CA LEU A 52 -8.46 0.77 -7.13
C LEU A 52 -7.93 -0.15 -8.26
N ASP A 53 -7.59 0.40 -9.42
CA ASP A 53 -6.99 -0.35 -10.54
C ASP A 53 -5.61 -0.93 -10.17
N GLU A 54 -4.74 -0.07 -9.64
CA GLU A 54 -3.39 -0.46 -9.25
C GLU A 54 -3.41 -1.35 -8.00
N ALA A 55 -4.31 -1.07 -7.04
CA ALA A 55 -4.50 -1.92 -5.85
C ALA A 55 -4.97 -3.32 -6.24
N SER A 56 -5.92 -3.43 -7.18
CA SER A 56 -6.36 -4.74 -7.66
C SER A 56 -5.21 -5.47 -8.35
N LYS A 57 -4.44 -4.82 -9.22
CA LYS A 57 -3.24 -5.43 -9.85
C LYS A 57 -2.21 -5.90 -8.83
N ALA A 58 -1.89 -5.05 -7.86
CA ALA A 58 -0.94 -5.32 -6.79
C ALA A 58 -1.26 -6.62 -6.04
N VAL A 59 -2.54 -6.79 -5.70
CA VAL A 59 -3.01 -7.96 -4.97
C VAL A 59 -3.07 -9.20 -5.88
N THR A 60 -3.53 -9.04 -7.13
CA THR A 60 -3.65 -10.16 -8.07
C THR A 60 -2.29 -10.69 -8.52
N GLY A 61 -1.25 -9.83 -8.53
CA GLY A 61 0.12 -10.19 -8.86
C GLY A 61 0.85 -11.03 -7.80
N HIS A 62 0.22 -11.32 -6.64
CA HIS A 62 0.83 -11.99 -5.48
C HIS A 62 2.08 -11.30 -4.89
N GLU A 63 2.49 -10.16 -5.45
CA GLU A 63 3.69 -9.42 -5.02
C GLU A 63 3.58 -8.92 -3.59
N VAL A 64 2.37 -8.53 -3.19
CA VAL A 64 2.09 -8.00 -1.85
C VAL A 64 2.05 -9.10 -0.79
N LEU A 65 1.53 -10.28 -1.14
CA LEU A 65 1.23 -11.36 -0.19
C LEU A 65 2.45 -12.24 0.10
N PHE A 66 3.25 -12.53 -0.94
CA PHE A 66 4.33 -13.52 -0.86
C PHE A 66 5.72 -12.95 -1.14
N GLY A 67 5.81 -11.64 -1.41
CA GLY A 67 7.06 -10.95 -1.69
C GLY A 67 7.82 -10.47 -0.44
N PRO A 68 9.07 -10.01 -0.61
CA PRO A 68 9.79 -9.28 0.44
C PRO A 68 9.06 -7.97 0.78
N LEU A 69 9.19 -7.51 2.03
CA LEU A 69 8.55 -6.27 2.51
C LEU A 69 8.88 -5.04 1.64
N GLN A 70 10.05 -5.02 1.03
CA GLN A 70 10.46 -3.98 0.10
C GLN A 70 9.55 -3.91 -1.15
N ARG A 71 9.18 -5.06 -1.74
CA ARG A 71 8.23 -5.12 -2.87
C ARG A 71 6.85 -4.63 -2.46
N MET A 72 6.43 -5.00 -1.26
CA MET A 72 5.16 -4.55 -0.70
C MET A 72 5.16 -3.02 -0.49
N GLN A 73 6.27 -2.47 0.00
CA GLN A 73 6.45 -1.02 0.14
C GLN A 73 6.37 -0.32 -1.23
N GLU A 74 7.15 -0.77 -2.21
CA GLU A 74 7.16 -0.18 -3.57
C GLU A 74 5.77 -0.26 -4.22
N THR A 75 5.04 -1.34 -3.95
CA THR A 75 3.68 -1.53 -4.44
C THR A 75 2.72 -0.55 -3.77
N LEU A 76 2.80 -0.41 -2.44
CA LEU A 76 2.00 0.56 -1.68
C LEU A 76 2.27 2.00 -2.12
N GLU A 77 3.54 2.35 -2.36
CA GLU A 77 3.95 3.65 -2.92
C GLU A 77 3.40 3.87 -4.34
N ARG A 78 3.25 2.81 -5.14
CA ARG A 78 2.63 2.91 -6.47
C ARG A 78 1.11 3.09 -6.43
N VAL A 79 0.42 2.40 -5.51
CA VAL A 79 -1.05 2.45 -5.41
C VAL A 79 -1.54 3.65 -4.62
N ALA A 80 -0.71 4.18 -3.72
CA ALA A 80 -0.98 5.38 -2.96
C ALA A 80 -0.93 6.58 -3.89
N VAL A 81 -2.07 7.28 -3.98
CA VAL A 81 -2.19 8.55 -4.70
C VAL A 81 -2.44 9.62 -3.65
N LEU A 82 -1.68 10.71 -3.72
CA LEU A 82 -1.91 11.84 -2.82
C LEU A 82 -3.23 12.51 -3.19
N MET A 83 -4.11 12.63 -2.19
CA MET A 83 -5.40 13.31 -2.28
C MET A 83 -5.30 14.76 -1.81
#